data_AF-A0A0T1T770-F1
#
_entry.id   AF-A0A0T1T770-F1
#
_cell.length_a   1.000
_cell.length_b   1.000
_cell.length_c   1.000
_cell.angle_alpha   90.00
_cell.angle_beta   90.00
_cell.angle_gamma   90.00
#
_symmetry.space_group_name_H-M   'P 1'
#
loop_
_entity.id
_entity.type
_entity.pdbx_description
1 polymer ?
#
loop_
_entity_poly.entity_id
_entity_poly.type
_entity_poly.pdbx_seq_one_letter_code
_entity_poly.pdbx_strand_id
1 'polypeptide(L)'
;MHIRKVVGRVAYRACDECAEGVITEVVLDEPFRDCGLGTRALSHLRSRHPDVTWRTTLDTRLTRALLRRMRIPRAAVTGKCSHGRPGVVAPAGI
;
A
#
# COMPACT_ATOMS: atom_id res chain seq x y z
N MET A 1 -23.36 0.82 20.93
CA MET A 1 -22.80 1.84 20.00
C MET A 1 -21.42 1.36 19.57
N HIS A 2 -21.17 1.15 18.28
CA HIS A 2 -19.85 0.72 17.77
C HIS A 2 -19.13 1.94 17.20
N ILE A 3 -18.01 2.33 17.82
CA ILE A 3 -17.15 3.40 17.30
C ILE A 3 -16.22 2.79 16.26
N ARG A 4 -16.24 3.33 15.03
CA ARG A 4 -15.26 2.96 14.00
C ARG A 4 -13.98 3.75 14.26
N LYS A 5 -12.85 3.05 14.36
CA LYS A 5 -11.53 3.66 14.49
C LYS A 5 -10.66 3.23 13.33
N VAL A 6 -9.90 4.18 12.78
CA VAL A 6 -8.82 3.88 11.84
C VAL A 6 -7.66 3.29 12.62
N VAL A 7 -7.24 2.07 12.26
CA VAL A 7 -6.21 1.29 12.96
C VAL A 7 -4.91 1.11 12.15
N GLY A 8 -4.84 1.79 11.00
CA GLY A 8 -3.71 1.71 10.08
C GLY A 8 -3.98 2.40 8.74
N ARG A 9 -2.94 2.49 7.92
CA ARG A 9 -2.94 3.16 6.63
C ARG A 9 -1.96 2.48 5.66
N VAL A 10 -2.33 2.47 4.38
CA VAL A 10 -1.42 2.17 3.27
C VAL A 10 -1.32 3.41 2.39
N ALA A 11 -0.12 3.94 2.21
CA ALA A 11 0.13 5.02 1.26
C ALA A 11 0.82 4.46 0.01
N TYR A 12 0.34 4.88 -1.15
CA TYR A 12 0.83 4.39 -2.42
C TYR A 12 0.70 5.46 -3.51
N ARG A 13 1.47 5.27 -4.57
CA ARG A 13 1.30 5.96 -5.85
C ARG A 13 1.04 4.90 -6.90
N ALA A 14 0.00 5.08 -7.71
CA ALA A 14 -0.29 4.22 -8.84
C ALA A 14 -0.46 5.10 -10.08
N CYS A 15 -0.12 4.53 -11.23
CA CYS A 15 -0.37 5.12 -12.51
C CYS A 15 -1.11 4.07 -13.36
N ASP A 16 -2.36 4.36 -13.68
CA ASP A 16 -3.20 3.47 -14.47
C ASP A 16 -2.71 3.36 -15.92
N GLU A 17 -2.11 4.43 -16.45
CA GLU A 17 -1.52 4.47 -17.80
C GLU A 17 -0.25 3.62 -17.90
N CYS A 18 0.63 3.70 -16.90
CA CYS A 18 1.86 2.89 -16.82
C CYS A 18 1.57 1.45 -16.32
N ALA A 19 0.37 1.18 -15.78
CA ALA A 19 0.04 -0.06 -15.06
C ALA A 19 1.06 -0.41 -13.95
N GLU A 20 1.60 0.63 -13.29
CA GLU A 20 2.65 0.49 -12.26
C GLU A 20 2.26 1.20 -10.97
N GLY A 21 2.60 0.57 -9.84
CA GLY A 21 2.29 1.08 -8.50
C GLY A 21 3.44 0.92 -7.53
N VAL A 22 3.65 1.92 -6.68
CA VAL A 22 4.66 1.93 -5.63
C VAL A 22 4.00 2.19 -4.28
N ILE A 23 4.12 1.22 -3.38
CA ILE A 23 3.72 1.37 -1.98
C ILE A 23 4.85 2.08 -1.25
N THR A 24 4.53 3.27 -0.73
CA THR A 24 5.47 4.15 -0.03
C THR A 24 5.36 4.03 1.48
N GLU A 25 4.22 3.56 2.00
CA GLU A 25 3.99 3.43 3.44
C GLU A 25 2.99 2.34 3.76
N VAL A 26 3.24 1.59 4.84
CA VAL A 26 2.29 0.68 5.47
C VAL A 26 2.43 0.82 6.99
N VAL A 27 1.42 1.39 7.63
CA VAL A 27 1.36 1.59 9.08
C VAL A 27 0.17 0.84 9.65
N LEU A 28 0.39 0.13 10.75
CA LEU A 28 -0.64 -0.53 11.55
C LEU A 28 -0.33 -0.25 13.01
N ASP A 29 -1.35 0.09 13.80
CA ASP A 29 -1.21 0.23 15.25
C ASP A 29 -0.71 -1.11 15.84
N GLU A 30 0.15 -1.06 16.88
CA GLU A 30 0.73 -2.23 17.55
C GLU A 30 -0.19 -3.47 17.65
N PRO A 31 -1.41 -3.36 18.23
CA PRO A 31 -2.26 -4.54 18.47
C PRO A 31 -2.74 -5.24 17.19
N PHE A 32 -2.61 -4.60 16.03
CA PHE A 32 -3.16 -5.07 14.76
C PHE A 32 -2.10 -5.57 13.77
N ARG A 33 -0.82 -5.51 14.16
CA ARG A 33 0.31 -5.87 13.29
C ARG A 33 0.31 -7.34 12.87
N ASP A 34 -0.10 -8.25 13.77
CA ASP A 34 -0.07 -9.70 13.54
C ASP A 34 -1.44 -10.31 13.22
N CYS A 35 -2.52 -9.51 13.23
CA CYS A 35 -3.88 -9.99 12.95
C CYS A 35 -4.20 -10.19 11.45
N GLY A 36 -3.20 -10.09 10.57
CA GLY A 36 -3.39 -10.20 9.12
C GLY A 36 -4.02 -8.98 8.45
N LEU A 37 -4.22 -7.87 9.18
CA LEU A 37 -4.81 -6.65 8.62
C LEU A 37 -3.96 -6.05 7.50
N GLY A 38 -2.63 -6.11 7.60
CA GLY A 38 -1.73 -5.71 6.51
C GLY A 38 -1.96 -6.53 5.24
N THR A 39 -2.12 -7.85 5.37
CA THR A 39 -2.44 -8.73 4.23
C THR A 39 -3.78 -8.32 3.62
N ARG A 40 -4.81 -8.12 4.45
CA ARG A 40 -6.14 -7.74 3.99
C ARG A 40 -6.15 -6.39 3.28
N ALA A 41 -5.45 -5.39 3.81
CA ALA A 41 -5.32 -4.07 3.20
C ALA A 41 -4.64 -4.13 1.84
N LEU A 42 -3.55 -4.91 1.71
CA LEU A 42 -2.84 -5.07 0.44
C LEU A 42 -3.60 -5.91 -0.58
N SER A 43 -4.33 -6.95 -0.15
CA SER A 43 -5.24 -7.68 -1.03
C SER A 43 -6.36 -6.78 -1.54
N HIS A 44 -6.92 -5.93 -0.67
CA HIS A 44 -7.91 -4.95 -1.07
C HIS A 44 -7.35 -3.94 -2.07
N LEU A 45 -6.13 -3.43 -1.83
CA LEU A 45 -5.43 -2.57 -2.77
C LEU A 45 -5.29 -3.22 -4.16
N ARG A 46 -4.86 -4.48 -4.21
CA ARG A 46 -4.74 -5.24 -5.47
C ARG A 46 -6.08 -5.49 -6.15
N SER A 47 -7.15 -5.75 -5.38
CA SER A 47 -8.49 -5.91 -5.96
C SER A 47 -9.03 -4.63 -6.58
N ARG A 48 -8.63 -3.46 -6.06
CA ARG A 48 -9.02 -2.16 -6.62
C ARG A 48 -8.24 -1.80 -7.89
N HIS A 49 -7.04 -2.35 -8.03
CA HIS A 49 -6.09 -2.05 -9.10
C HIS A 49 -5.53 -3.36 -9.66
N PRO A 50 -6.37 -4.17 -10.34
CA PRO A 50 -6.00 -5.53 -10.74
C PRO A 50 -4.86 -5.55 -11.77
N ASP A 51 -4.81 -4.54 -12.63
CA ASP A 51 -3.83 -4.45 -13.72
C ASP A 51 -2.51 -3.81 -13.29
N VAL A 52 -2.43 -3.31 -12.05
CA VAL A 52 -1.25 -2.58 -11.57
C VAL A 52 -0.20 -3.55 -11.02
N THR A 53 1.02 -3.43 -11.57
CA THR A 53 2.20 -4.11 -11.04
C THR A 53 2.75 -3.36 -9.84
N TRP A 54 2.65 -3.98 -8.66
CA TRP A 54 3.03 -3.36 -7.39
C TRP A 54 4.50 -3.60 -7.02
N ARG A 55 5.17 -2.52 -6.61
CA ARG A 55 6.49 -2.51 -5.98
C ARG A 55 6.46 -1.71 -4.68
N THR A 56 7.55 -1.73 -3.90
CA THR A 56 7.62 -0.97 -2.63
C THR A 56 8.96 -0.31 -2.40
N THR A 57 8.97 0.84 -1.74
CA THR A 57 10.21 1.49 -1.27
C THR A 57 10.57 1.10 0.17
N LEU A 58 9.72 0.34 0.84
CA LEU A 58 9.87 -0.02 2.25
C LEU A 58 10.91 -1.12 2.46
N ASP A 59 11.68 -1.03 3.55
CA ASP A 59 12.71 -2.00 3.91
C ASP A 59 12.67 -2.45 5.38
N THR A 60 11.73 -1.93 6.17
CA THR A 60 11.60 -2.25 7.60
C THR A 60 11.27 -3.72 7.84
N ARG A 61 11.76 -4.31 8.94
CA ARG A 61 11.59 -5.75 9.24
C ARG A 61 10.12 -6.18 9.21
N LEU A 62 9.24 -5.36 9.80
CA LEU A 62 7.80 -5.62 9.89
C LEU A 62 7.15 -5.64 8.49
N THR A 63 7.39 -4.60 7.70
CA THR A 63 6.78 -4.50 6.36
C THR A 63 7.38 -5.53 5.41
N ARG A 64 8.67 -5.87 5.55
CA ARG A 64 9.36 -6.86 4.72
C ARG A 64 8.73 -8.25 4.80
N ALA A 65 8.30 -8.71 5.97
CA ALA A 65 7.63 -10.00 6.10
C ALA A 65 6.28 -10.01 5.36
N LEU A 66 5.50 -8.94 5.52
CA LEU A 66 4.23 -8.73 4.83
C LEU A 66 4.40 -8.65 3.31
N LEU A 67 5.34 -7.82 2.84
CA LEU A 67 5.59 -7.60 1.41
C LEU A 67 6.10 -8.86 0.72
N ARG A 68 6.95 -9.65 1.39
CA ARG A 68 7.38 -10.96 0.88
C ARG A 68 6.21 -11.93 0.76
N ARG A 69 5.34 -12.00 1.76
CA ARG A 69 4.11 -12.82 1.70
C ARG A 69 3.20 -12.40 0.54
N MET A 70 3.10 -11.10 0.28
CA MET A 70 2.31 -10.54 -0.81
C MET A 70 3.01 -10.56 -2.18
N ARG A 71 4.27 -11.04 -2.25
CA ARG A 71 5.12 -11.06 -3.45
C ARG A 71 5.30 -9.67 -4.08
N ILE A 72 5.44 -8.64 -3.25
CA ILE A 72 5.68 -7.26 -3.69
C ILE A 72 7.18 -6.98 -3.63
N PRO A 73 7.88 -6.90 -4.79
CA PRO A 73 9.31 -6.66 -4.81
C PRO A 73 9.65 -5.21 -4.44
N ARG A 74 10.89 -5.01 -3.97
CA ARG A 74 11.42 -3.65 -3.74
C ARG A 74 11.60 -2.95 -5.09
N ALA A 75 11.16 -1.69 -5.17
CA ALA A 75 11.43 -0.85 -6.32
C ALA A 75 12.92 -0.49 -6.33
N ALA A 76 13.64 -0.86 -7.37
CA ALA A 76 14.94 -0.28 -7.68
C ALA A 76 14.66 1.09 -8.30
N VAL A 77 14.71 2.17 -7.49
CA VAL A 77 14.46 3.58 -7.84
C VAL A 77 14.00 3.76 -9.29
N THR A 78 12.75 3.39 -9.58
CA THR A 78 12.26 3.48 -10.96
C THR A 78 11.87 4.93 -11.17
N GLY A 79 12.41 5.50 -12.25
CA GLY A 79 12.18 6.89 -12.65
C GLY A 79 10.71 7.26 -12.50
N LYS A 80 10.47 8.51 -12.08
CA LYS A 80 9.11 9.05 -11.97
C LYS A 80 8.43 8.86 -13.33
N CYS A 81 7.44 7.97 -13.42
CA CYS A 81 6.59 7.87 -14.60
C CYS A 81 6.04 9.29 -14.87
N SER A 82 6.17 9.78 -16.10
CA SER A 82 5.79 11.16 -16.51
C SER A 82 4.31 11.46 -16.27
N HIS A 83 3.51 10.42 -16.12
CA HIS A 83 2.09 10.44 -15.79
C HIS A 83 1.82 10.56 -14.29
N GLY A 84 2.84 10.79 -13.47
CA GLY A 84 2.78 10.94 -12.02
C GLY A 84 2.01 12.18 -11.59
N ARG A 85 0.69 12.19 -11.79
CA ARG A 85 -0.22 13.03 -11.02
C ARG A 85 -0.07 12.61 -9.56
N PRO A 86 0.12 13.54 -8.60
CA PRO A 86 0.10 13.19 -7.19
C PRO A 86 -1.26 12.56 -6.88
N GLY A 87 -1.28 11.24 -6.68
CA GLY A 87 -2.48 10.49 -6.40
C GLY A 87 -3.16 11.08 -5.17
N VAL A 88 -4.42 11.44 -5.36
CA VAL A 88 -5.36 11.87 -4.33
C VAL A 88 -5.17 11.04 -3.06
N VAL A 89 -4.77 11.71 -1.98
CA VAL A 89 -5.05 11.24 -0.63
C VAL A 89 -6.57 11.19 -0.56
N ALA A 90 -7.18 10.02 -0.52
CA ALA A 90 -8.61 9.94 -0.24
C ALA A 90 -8.83 10.53 1.16
N PRO A 91 -9.52 11.69 1.31
CA PRO A 91 -9.98 12.06 2.63
C PRO A 91 -11.11 11.09 2.96
N ALA A 92 -10.92 10.28 4.00
CA ALA A 92 -12.08 9.75 4.71
C ALA A 92 -12.65 10.92 5.53
N GLY A 93 -13.52 11.74 4.91
CA GLY A 93 -14.47 12.58 5.65
C GLY A 93 -15.49 11.68 6.34
N ILE A 94 -16.11 12.04 7.46
CA ILE A 94 -16.19 13.27 8.26
C ILE A 94 -15.96 12.87 9.72
#